data_AF-A0A0N1B2S7-F1
#
_entry.id   AF-A0A0N1B2S7-F1
#
_cell.length_a   1.000
_cell.length_b   1.000
_cell.length_c   1.000
_cell.angle_alpha   90.00
_cell.angle_beta   90.00
_cell.angle_gamma   90.00
#
_symmetry.space_group_name_H-M   'P 1'
#
loop_
_entity.id
_entity.type
_entity.pdbx_description
1 polymer ?
#
loop_
_entity_poly.entity_id
_entity_poly.type
_entity_poly.pdbx_seq_one_letter_code
_entity_poly.pdbx_strand_id
1 'polypeptide(L)' 'MSTSTIETALRAQLATFLDRDIETIASDASFASLGLDSAAAVHFILEVEQVYDVELYPGVTSDHPDIPRLAEFLLSLRPI' A
#
# COMPACT_ATOMS: atom_id res chain seq x y z
N MET A 1 13.09 3.75 -8.94
CA MET A 1 12.21 2.60 -8.64
C MET A 1 11.11 2.59 -9.69
N SER A 2 10.63 1.41 -10.09
CA SER A 2 9.49 1.29 -11.01
C SER A 2 8.22 0.95 -10.23
N THR A 3 7.03 1.20 -10.78
CA THR A 3 5.75 0.96 -10.10
C THR A 3 5.66 -0.47 -9.58
N SER A 4 6.02 -1.45 -10.42
CA SER A 4 6.05 -2.87 -10.07
C SER A 4 6.91 -3.22 -8.85
N THR A 5 7.99 -2.48 -8.59
CA THR A 5 8.83 -2.66 -7.39
C THR A 5 8.09 -2.22 -6.13
N ILE A 6 7.43 -1.06 -6.18
CA ILE A 6 6.67 -0.54 -5.04
C ILE A 6 5.43 -1.39 -4.80
N GLU A 7 4.75 -1.83 -5.87
CA GLU A 7 3.63 -2.76 -5.75
C GLU A 7 4.04 -4.03 -5.00
N THR A 8 5.17 -4.65 -5.39
CA THR A 8 5.66 -5.87 -4.73
C THR A 8 5.99 -5.63 -3.25
N ALA A 9 6.61 -4.49 -2.93
CA ALA A 9 6.94 -4.12 -1.56
C ALA A 9 5.69 -3.87 -0.70
N LEU A 10 4.72 -3.10 -1.20
CA LEU A 10 3.43 -2.89 -0.55
C LEU A 10 2.69 -4.20 -0.31
N ARG A 11 2.72 -5.10 -1.31
CA ARG A 11 2.08 -6.41 -1.25
C ARG A 11 2.75 -7.32 -0.20
N ALA A 12 4.08 -7.29 -0.09
CA ALA A 12 4.82 -7.99 0.95
C ALA A 12 4.54 -7.43 2.36
N GLN A 13 4.42 -6.11 2.47
CA GLN A 13 4.10 -5.42 3.71
C GLN A 13 2.67 -5.74 4.17
N LEU A 14 1.71 -5.73 3.25
CA LEU A 14 0.34 -6.20 3.48
C LEU A 14 0.28 -7.68 3.89
N ALA A 15 1.02 -8.54 3.20
CA ALA A 15 1.08 -9.96 3.52
C ALA A 15 1.55 -10.18 4.96
N THR A 16 2.63 -9.49 5.35
CA THR A 16 3.16 -9.51 6.71
C THR A 16 2.15 -8.94 7.72
N PHE A 17 1.52 -7.81 7.38
CA PHE A 17 0.55 -7.13 8.25
C PHE A 17 -0.72 -7.97 8.49
N LEU A 18 -1.19 -8.67 7.46
CA LEU A 18 -2.39 -9.51 7.49
C LEU A 18 -2.10 -10.95 7.95
N ASP A 19 -0.85 -11.27 8.29
CA ASP A 19 -0.39 -12.64 8.58
C ASP A 19 -0.83 -13.64 7.50
N ARG A 20 -0.62 -13.25 6.23
CA ARG A 20 -1.02 -13.99 5.04
C ARG A 20 0.14 -14.15 4.08
N ASP A 21 0.03 -15.14 3.20
CA ASP A 21 1.02 -15.34 2.17
C ASP A 21 0.90 -14.28 1.07
N ILE A 22 2.03 -13.78 0.57
CA ILE A 22 2.07 -12.76 -0.49
C ILE A 22 1.39 -13.24 -1.77
N GLU A 23 1.39 -14.56 -2.01
CA GLU A 23 0.71 -15.19 -3.14
C GLU A 23 -0.82 -15.06 -3.03
N THR A 24 -1.37 -14.92 -1.82
CA THR A 24 -2.81 -14.79 -1.58
C THR A 24 -3.33 -13.35 -1.72
N ILE A 25 -2.45 -12.36 -1.53
CA ILE A 25 -2.77 -10.95 -1.75
C ILE A 25 -2.75 -10.75 -3.26
N ALA A 26 -3.83 -10.34 -3.93
CA ALA A 26 -3.77 -10.04 -5.37
C ALA A 26 -3.33 -8.59 -5.61
N SER A 27 -2.53 -8.31 -6.65
CA SER A 27 -2.12 -6.93 -7.00
C SER A 27 -3.31 -6.05 -7.38
N ASP A 28 -4.32 -6.65 -8.01
CA ASP A 28 -5.52 -5.97 -8.49
C ASP A 28 -6.65 -5.94 -7.43
N ALA A 29 -6.40 -6.53 -6.25
CA ALA A 29 -7.38 -6.51 -5.17
C ALA A 29 -7.29 -5.20 -4.40
N SER A 30 -8.45 -4.64 -4.10
CA SER A 30 -8.54 -3.46 -3.25
C SER A 30 -8.21 -3.79 -1.80
N PHE A 31 -7.64 -2.83 -1.07
CA PHE A 31 -7.30 -2.94 0.36
C PHE A 31 -8.48 -3.44 1.20
N ALA A 32 -9.68 -2.92 0.97
CA ALA A 32 -10.89 -3.37 1.65
C ALA A 32 -11.19 -4.87 1.41
N SER A 33 -11.02 -5.34 0.18
CA SER A 33 -11.22 -6.76 -0.19
C SER A 33 -10.16 -7.68 0.42
N LEU A 34 -8.96 -7.15 0.66
CA LEU A 34 -7.87 -7.87 1.33
C LEU A 34 -8.08 -8.00 2.85
N GLY A 35 -9.00 -7.22 3.42
CA GLY A 35 -9.27 -7.17 4.86
C GLY A 35 -8.60 -5.99 5.58
N LEU A 36 -8.22 -4.93 4.85
CA LEU A 36 -7.78 -3.68 5.48
C LEU A 36 -9.01 -2.93 6.01
N ASP A 37 -9.30 -3.07 7.31
CA ASP A 37 -10.28 -2.26 8.02
C ASP A 37 -9.81 -0.79 8.17
N SER A 38 -10.71 0.15 8.51
CA SER A 38 -10.34 1.58 8.65
C SER A 38 -9.17 1.82 9.62
N ALA A 39 -9.08 1.06 10.72
CA ALA A 39 -7.95 1.18 11.64
C ALA A 39 -6.66 0.62 11.01
N ALA A 40 -6.73 -0.58 10.45
CA ALA A 40 -5.60 -1.22 9.76
C ALA A 40 -5.06 -0.36 8.61
N ALA A 41 -5.94 0.30 7.85
CA ALA A 41 -5.57 1.19 6.77
C ALA A 41 -4.75 2.39 7.25
N VAL A 42 -5.14 3.04 8.35
CA VAL A 42 -4.37 4.15 8.92
C VAL A 42 -3.01 3.67 9.42
N HIS A 43 -2.95 2.53 10.10
CA HIS A 43 -1.69 1.94 10.56
C HIS A 43 -0.75 1.59 9.39
N PHE A 44 -1.31 0.99 8.33
CA PHE A 44 -0.56 0.66 7.12
C PHE A 44 -0.01 1.92 6.43
N ILE A 45 -0.83 2.97 6.29
CA ILE A 45 -0.40 4.25 5.73
C ILE A 45 0.76 4.82 6.53
N LEU A 46 0.65 4.89 7.86
CA LEU A 46 1.72 5.40 8.73
C LEU A 46 3.02 4.62 8.56
N GLU A 47 2.93 3.29 8.40
CA GLU A 47 4.10 2.45 8.18
C GLU A 47 4.75 2.72 6.80
N VAL A 48 3.92 2.88 5.76
CA VAL A 48 4.37 3.25 4.42
C VAL A 48 5.01 4.65 4.44
N GLU A 49 4.41 5.63 5.09
CA GLU A 49 5.00 6.98 5.25
C GLU A 49 6.42 6.91 5.84
N GLN A 50 6.61 6.13 6.90
CA GLN A 50 7.90 5.96 7.57
C GLN A 50 8.91 5.20 6.71
N VAL A 51 8.48 4.14 6.02
CA VAL A 51 9.36 3.32 5.17
C VAL A 51 9.82 4.08 3.94
N TYR A 52 8.93 4.87 3.33
CA TYR A 52 9.20 5.58 2.08
C TYR A 52 9.64 7.04 2.29
N ASP A 53 9.60 7.53 3.53
CA ASP A 53 9.89 8.92 3.94
C ASP A 53 9.01 9.91 3.14
N VAL A 54 7.70 9.66 3.17
CA VAL A 54 6.68 10.46 2.46
C VAL A 54 5.57 10.86 3.41
N GLU A 55 4.84 11.90 3.04
CA GLU A 55 3.66 12.35 3.79
C GLU A 55 2.39 11.92 3.02
N LEU A 56 1.63 11.00 3.60
CA LEU A 56 0.38 10.46 3.09
C LEU A 56 -0.77 10.92 3.99
N TYR A 57 -1.90 11.26 3.38
CA TYR A 57 -3.09 11.61 4.14
C TYR A 57 -3.88 10.34 4.50
N PRO A 58 -4.59 10.31 5.64
CA PRO A 58 -5.32 9.13 6.14
C PRO A 58 -6.48 8.67 5.23
N GLY A 59 -6.79 9.41 4.16
CA GLY A 59 -7.76 9.04 3.13
C GLY A 59 -7.14 8.45 1.86
N VAL A 60 -5.81 8.29 1.78
CA VAL A 60 -5.15 7.86 0.54
C VAL A 60 -5.56 6.45 0.13
N THR A 61 -5.82 5.55 1.08
CA THR A 61 -6.35 4.20 0.80
C THR A 61 -7.80 4.20 0.31
N SER A 62 -8.53 5.30 0.48
CA SER A 62 -9.87 5.48 -0.09
C SER A 62 -9.82 6.04 -1.51
N ASP A 63 -8.89 6.96 -1.79
CA ASP A 63 -8.67 7.53 -3.13
C ASP A 63 -7.92 6.55 -4.06
N HIS A 64 -6.99 5.80 -3.48
CA HIS A 64 -6.22 4.74 -4.10
C HIS A 64 -6.55 3.44 -3.37
N PRO A 65 -7.68 2.79 -3.70
CA PRO A 65 -8.11 1.56 -3.03
C PRO A 65 -7.27 0.34 -3.43
N ASP A 66 -6.36 0.45 -4.40
CA ASP A 66 -5.60 -0.67 -4.95
C ASP A 66 -4.09 -0.42 -4.88
N ILE A 67 -3.32 -1.51 -4.78
CA ILE A 67 -1.86 -1.50 -4.73
C ILE A 67 -1.22 -0.71 -5.90
N PRO A 68 -1.59 -0.93 -7.18
CA PRO A 68 -0.99 -0.20 -8.29
C PRO A 68 -1.19 1.30 -8.20
N ARG A 69 -2.38 1.78 -7.79
CA ARG A 69 -2.65 3.22 -7.65
C ARG A 69 -1.83 3.84 -6.53
N LEU A 70 -1.72 3.16 -5.38
CA LEU A 70 -0.89 3.65 -4.29
C LEU A 70 0.59 3.68 -4.72
N ALA A 71 1.06 2.69 -5.46
CA ALA A 71 2.42 2.64 -5.98
C ALA A 71 2.72 3.77 -6.97
N GLU A 72 1.81 4.08 -7.90
CA GLU A 72 1.92 5.22 -8.81
C GLU A 72 1.93 6.55 -8.05
N PHE A 73 1.07 6.69 -7.04
CA PHE A 73 1.03 7.89 -6.20
C PHE A 73 2.35 8.10 -5.46
N LEU A 74 2.90 7.06 -4.84
CA LEU A 74 4.21 7.09 -4.17
C LEU A 74 5.35 7.50 -5.12
N LEU A 75 5.33 7.01 -6.37
CA LEU A 75 6.30 7.46 -7.39
C LEU A 75 6.12 8.93 -7.76
N SER A 76 4.88 9.41 -7.83
CA SER A 76 4.62 10.81 -8.13
C SER A 76 5.07 11.76 -7.02
N LEU A 77 5.03 11.32 -5.76
CA LEU A 77 5.50 12.09 -4.61
C LEU A 77 7.04 12.19 -4.55
N ARG A 78 7.72 11.16 -5.05
CA ARG A 78 9.18 11.14 -5.17
C ARG A 78 9.61 11.07 -6.63
N PRO A 79 9.66 12.21 -7.34
CA PRO A 79 10.45 12.28 -8.57
C PRO A 79 11.92 12.06 -8.18
N ILE A 80 12.40 10.84 -8.40
CA ILE A 80 13.83 10.50 -8.37
C ILE A 80 14.57 11.14 -9.54
#